data_AF-A0A2U8HJM3-F1
#
_entry.id   AF-A0A2U8HJM3-F1
#
_cell.length_a   1.000
_cell.length_b   1.000
_cell.length_c   1.000
_cell.angle_alpha   90.00
_cell.angle_beta   90.00
_cell.angle_gamma   90.00
#
_symmetry.space_group_name_H-M   'P 1'
#
loop_
_entity.id
_entity.type
_entity.pdbx_description
1 polymer ?
#
loop_
_entity_poly.entity_id
_entity_poly.type
_entity_poly.pdbx_seq_one_letter_code
_entity_poly.pdbx_strand_id
1 'polypeptide(L)'
;MAQQKSDPNYKIIAENRRARFDYAIEDDIECGIVLTGSEVKSLRENSSNIAESYAAVEDGELWLVNSYIAPYTRAMFPHEERRRRKLLVSKKQLSRLWNETQRKGMTIVPLVMYFNHKGAVKLKIGIAKGKQNHDKRETEAKRDWNRQKQRLLKERG
;
A
#
# COMPACT_ATOMS: atom_id res chain seq x y z
N MET A 1 -6.22 -26.81 10.37
CA MET A 1 -5.03 -25.92 10.40
C MET A 1 -5.21 -24.97 11.57
N ALA A 2 -4.35 -25.05 12.59
CA ALA A 2 -4.45 -24.17 13.75
C ALA A 2 -4.31 -22.71 13.32
N GLN A 3 -5.29 -21.86 13.64
CA GLN A 3 -5.17 -20.41 13.44
C GLN A 3 -4.00 -19.94 14.31
N GLN A 4 -2.91 -19.50 13.69
CA GLN A 4 -1.79 -18.89 14.39
C GLN A 4 -2.33 -17.69 15.19
N LYS A 5 -1.96 -17.62 16.48
CA LYS A 5 -2.31 -16.48 17.35
C LYS A 5 -1.84 -15.20 16.67
N SER A 6 -2.77 -14.31 16.34
CA SER A 6 -2.45 -13.01 15.75
C SER A 6 -1.71 -12.17 16.78
N ASP A 7 -0.51 -11.69 16.43
CA ASP A 7 0.18 -10.69 17.25
C ASP A 7 -0.74 -9.47 17.44
N PRO A 8 -0.97 -9.00 18.69
CA PRO A 8 -1.86 -7.88 18.95
C PRO A 8 -1.37 -6.57 18.32
N ASN A 9 -0.07 -6.51 17.98
CA ASN A 9 0.55 -5.33 17.35
C ASN A 9 0.44 -5.32 15.82
N TYR A 10 0.16 -6.46 15.18
CA TYR A 10 0.02 -6.50 13.72
C TYR A 10 -1.39 -6.08 13.32
N LYS A 11 -1.50 -4.89 12.72
CA LYS A 11 -2.77 -4.34 12.24
C LYS A 11 -2.60 -3.75 10.86
N ILE A 12 -3.41 -4.20 9.90
CA ILE A 12 -3.52 -3.57 8.58
C ILE A 12 -4.26 -2.24 8.76
N ILE A 13 -3.64 -1.15 8.34
CA ILE A 13 -4.18 0.20 8.46
C ILE A 13 -4.98 0.54 7.21
N ALA A 14 -4.38 0.32 6.05
CA ALA A 14 -4.98 0.60 4.75
C ALA A 14 -4.45 -0.36 3.68
N GLU A 15 -5.34 -0.74 2.77
CA GLU A 15 -5.04 -1.60 1.63
C GLU A 15 -5.49 -0.92 0.34
N ASN A 16 -4.57 -0.79 -0.62
CA ASN A 16 -4.89 -0.32 -1.96
C ASN A 16 -5.42 -1.49 -2.81
N ARG A 17 -6.71 -1.80 -2.64
CA ARG A 17 -7.37 -2.85 -3.43
C ARG A 17 -7.43 -2.52 -4.92
N ARG A 18 -7.43 -1.24 -5.26
CA ARG A 18 -7.49 -0.74 -6.63
C ARG A 18 -6.16 -0.97 -7.37
N ALA A 19 -5.02 -0.87 -6.68
CA ALA A 19 -3.70 -1.12 -7.27
C ALA A 19 -3.59 -2.50 -7.95
N ARG A 20 -4.09 -3.57 -7.30
CA ARG A 20 -4.08 -4.93 -7.89
C ARG A 20 -5.00 -5.09 -9.12
N PHE A 21 -6.00 -4.22 -9.22
CA PHE A 21 -6.91 -4.21 -10.36
C PHE A 21 -6.31 -3.43 -11.53
N ASP A 22 -5.88 -2.20 -11.29
CA ASP A 22 -5.41 -1.27 -12.32
C ASP A 22 -3.99 -1.59 -12.83
N TYR A 23 -3.16 -2.23 -12.01
CA TYR A 23 -1.77 -2.50 -12.35
C TYR A 23 -1.41 -3.98 -12.24
N ALA A 24 -0.50 -4.43 -13.10
CA ALA A 24 0.23 -5.67 -12.95
C ALA A 24 1.46 -5.40 -12.07
N ILE A 25 1.48 -6.01 -10.89
CA ILE A 25 2.57 -5.85 -9.91
C ILE A 25 3.65 -6.87 -10.25
N GLU A 26 4.86 -6.42 -10.52
CA GLU A 26 5.99 -7.30 -10.84
C GLU A 26 6.76 -7.73 -9.59
N ASP A 27 7.05 -6.77 -8.72
CA ASP A 27 7.77 -7.02 -7.47
C ASP A 27 7.29 -6.09 -6.37
N ASP A 28 7.39 -6.54 -5.12
CA ASP A 28 7.02 -5.80 -3.93
C ASP A 28 8.18 -5.69 -2.94
N ILE A 29 8.32 -4.50 -2.35
CA ILE A 29 9.30 -4.25 -1.29
C ILE A 29 8.62 -3.63 -0.08
N GLU A 30 9.13 -3.98 1.11
CA GLU A 30 8.75 -3.31 2.35
C GLU A 30 9.65 -2.08 2.55
N CYS A 31 9.05 -0.93 2.83
CA CYS A 31 9.72 0.29 3.21
C CYS A 31 9.20 0.82 4.56
N GLY A 32 10.06 1.56 5.26
CA GLY A 32 9.64 2.37 6.39
C GLY A 32 9.06 3.71 5.92
N ILE A 33 8.20 4.33 6.72
CA ILE A 33 7.70 5.69 6.46
C ILE A 33 8.18 6.61 7.59
N VAL A 34 8.67 7.80 7.23
CA VAL A 34 8.92 8.87 8.19
C VAL A 34 7.60 9.56 8.54
N LEU A 35 7.08 9.27 9.73
CA LEU A 35 5.84 9.83 10.27
C LEU A 35 6.09 10.73 11.47
N THR A 36 5.19 11.69 11.67
CA THR A 36 5.11 12.52 12.88
C THR A 36 4.31 11.81 13.97
N GLY A 37 4.51 12.20 15.24
CA GLY A 37 3.81 11.57 16.37
C GLY A 37 2.29 11.65 16.26
N SER A 38 1.75 12.75 15.75
CA SER A 38 0.31 12.93 15.50
C SER A 38 -0.23 11.98 14.44
N GLU A 39 0.54 11.69 13.38
CA GLU A 39 0.14 10.71 12.36
C GLU A 39 0.11 9.30 12.93
N VAL A 40 1.11 8.92 13.74
CA VAL A 40 1.13 7.59 14.35
C VAL A 40 -0.07 7.38 15.28
N LYS A 41 -0.46 8.40 16.04
CA LYS A 41 -1.67 8.35 16.88
C LYS A 41 -2.94 8.27 16.04
N SER A 42 -3.05 9.09 14.99
CA SER A 42 -4.17 9.02 14.06
C SER A 42 -4.33 7.64 13.41
N LEU A 43 -3.25 7.03 12.91
CA LEU A 43 -3.30 5.70 12.27
C LEU A 43 -3.70 4.55 13.22
N ARG A 44 -3.60 4.75 14.54
CA ARG A 44 -4.07 3.76 15.52
C ARG A 44 -5.58 3.82 15.70
N GLU A 45 -6.13 5.02 15.75
CA GLU A 45 -7.56 5.30 15.99
C GLU A 45 -8.39 5.30 14.70
N ASN A 46 -7.85 5.91 13.63
CA ASN A 46 -8.50 6.16 12.35
C ASN A 46 -7.88 5.33 11.22
N SER A 47 -8.60 5.25 10.10
CA SER A 47 -8.11 4.69 8.84
C SER A 47 -7.40 5.75 8.00
N SER A 48 -6.42 5.33 7.21
CA SER A 48 -5.78 6.15 6.17
C SER A 48 -6.22 5.73 4.77
N ASN A 49 -6.04 6.60 3.79
CA ASN A 49 -6.28 6.25 2.38
C ASN A 49 -4.98 6.34 1.58
N ILE A 50 -4.64 5.22 0.93
CA ILE A 50 -3.47 5.08 0.06
C ILE A 50 -3.86 4.76 -1.39
N ALA A 51 -5.15 4.72 -1.72
CA ALA A 51 -5.63 4.29 -3.03
C ALA A 51 -5.16 5.21 -4.17
N GLU A 52 -5.11 6.51 -3.91
CA GLU A 52 -4.72 7.57 -4.87
C GLU A 52 -3.26 8.01 -4.72
N SER A 53 -2.51 7.35 -3.84
CA SER A 53 -1.11 7.69 -3.58
C SER A 53 -0.18 6.92 -4.51
N TYR A 54 0.97 7.52 -4.81
CA TYR A 54 2.04 6.92 -5.59
C TYR A 54 3.38 7.24 -4.92
N ALA A 55 4.42 6.46 -5.24
CA ALA A 55 5.77 6.78 -4.81
C ALA A 55 6.58 7.32 -5.98
N ALA A 56 7.31 8.39 -5.74
CA ALA A 56 8.20 9.03 -6.71
C ALA A 56 9.62 9.01 -6.15
N VAL A 57 10.60 8.81 -7.03
CA VAL A 57 12.00 9.02 -6.68
C VAL A 57 12.37 10.42 -7.12
N GLU A 58 12.74 11.28 -6.17
CA GLU A 58 13.14 12.66 -6.39
C GLU A 58 14.41 12.93 -5.59
N ASP A 59 15.40 13.58 -6.21
CA ASP A 59 16.68 13.96 -5.59
C ASP A 59 17.44 12.80 -4.91
N GLY A 60 17.29 11.58 -5.43
CA GLY A 60 17.91 10.39 -4.85
C GLY A 60 17.24 9.91 -3.56
N GLU A 61 16.00 10.33 -3.31
CA GLU A 61 15.17 9.87 -2.20
C GLU A 61 13.83 9.36 -2.69
N LEU A 62 13.21 8.46 -1.93
CA LEU A 62 11.90 7.93 -2.26
C LEU A 62 10.83 8.66 -1.44
N TRP A 63 9.85 9.21 -2.13
CA TRP A 63 8.77 10.00 -1.54
C TRP A 63 7.42 9.36 -1.83
N LEU A 64 6.58 9.24 -0.80
CA LEU A 64 5.17 8.92 -0.93
C LEU A 64 4.39 10.23 -1.09
N VAL A 65 3.64 10.32 -2.18
CA VAL A 65 2.88 11.50 -2.57
C VAL A 65 1.38 11.18 -2.57
N ASN A 66 0.57 12.17 -2.16
CA ASN A 66 -0.90 12.08 -2.12
C ASN A 66 -1.46 10.97 -1.20
N SER A 67 -0.70 10.53 -0.19
CA SER A 67 -1.25 9.66 0.86
C SER A 67 -2.04 10.50 1.86
N TYR A 68 -3.27 10.08 2.16
CA TYR A 68 -4.15 10.76 3.11
C TYR A 68 -4.08 10.08 4.47
N ILE A 69 -3.73 10.85 5.50
CA ILE A 69 -3.83 10.46 6.91
C ILE A 69 -4.74 11.48 7.58
N ALA A 70 -5.79 11.00 8.25
CA ALA A 70 -6.72 11.88 8.95
C ALA A 70 -5.99 12.69 10.04
N PRO A 71 -6.33 13.97 10.24
CA PRO A 71 -5.72 14.78 11.29
C PRO A 71 -6.10 14.21 12.66
N TYR A 72 -5.20 14.36 13.64
CA TYR A 72 -5.49 13.93 15.01
C TYR A 72 -6.08 15.08 15.81
N THR A 73 -7.38 15.02 16.13
CA THR A 73 -8.12 16.12 16.79
C THR A 73 -7.53 16.52 18.14
N ARG A 74 -6.89 15.59 18.87
CA ARG A 74 -6.27 15.87 20.18
C ARG A 74 -4.79 16.28 20.09
N ALA A 75 -4.25 16.50 18.89
CA ALA A 75 -2.88 16.98 18.73
C ALA A 75 -2.81 18.48 18.98
N MET A 76 -1.85 18.91 19.80
CA MET A 76 -1.49 20.33 19.95
C MET A 76 -0.87 20.89 18.65
N PHE A 77 -0.12 20.05 17.93
CA PHE A 77 0.46 20.36 16.63
C PHE A 77 -0.15 19.44 15.56
N PRO A 78 -1.14 19.92 14.77
CA PRO A 78 -1.72 19.13 13.71
C PRO A 78 -0.71 18.93 12.58
N HIS A 79 -0.85 17.81 11.87
CA HIS A 79 -0.10 17.55 10.65
C HIS A 79 -0.99 17.80 9.43
N GLU A 80 -0.37 18.10 8.31
CA GLU A 80 -1.05 18.15 7.02
C GLU A 80 -1.44 16.75 6.54
N GLU A 81 -2.69 16.60 6.12
CA GLU A 81 -3.29 15.30 5.77
C GLU A 81 -2.58 14.63 4.58
N ARG A 82 -2.30 15.43 3.53
CA ARG A 82 -1.72 14.99 2.26
C ARG A 82 -0.25 15.35 2.10
N ARG A 83 0.48 15.57 3.20
CA ARG A 83 1.91 15.90 3.12
C ARG A 83 2.70 14.82 2.38
N ARG A 84 3.78 15.25 1.73
CA ARG A 84 4.77 14.34 1.15
C ARG A 84 5.54 13.65 2.27
N ARG A 85 5.67 12.32 2.20
CA ARG A 85 6.29 11.50 3.26
C ARG A 85 7.49 10.75 2.71
N LYS A 86 8.64 10.92 3.35
CA LYS A 86 9.86 10.21 2.98
C LYS A 86 9.73 8.72 3.30
N LEU A 87 10.11 7.88 2.35
CA LEU A 87 10.17 6.43 2.47
C LEU A 87 11.62 5.99 2.70
N LEU A 88 11.79 5.03 3.60
CA LEU A 88 13.07 4.47 3.99
C LEU A 88 13.26 3.12 3.30
N VAL A 89 14.25 3.07 2.40
CA VAL A 89 14.65 1.89 1.63
C VAL A 89 16.17 1.76 1.63
N SER A 90 16.67 0.55 1.38
CA SER A 90 18.12 0.35 1.22
C SER A 90 18.63 1.01 -0.06
N LYS A 91 19.89 1.48 -0.08
CA LYS A 91 20.52 2.10 -1.26
C LYS A 91 20.43 1.21 -2.51
N LYS A 92 20.60 -0.10 -2.36
CA LYS A 92 20.47 -1.08 -3.46
C LYS A 92 19.03 -1.14 -4.00
N GLN A 93 18.03 -1.10 -3.11
CA GLN A 93 16.62 -1.10 -3.51
C GLN A 93 16.26 0.21 -4.20
N LEU A 94 16.76 1.34 -3.70
CA LEU A 94 16.54 2.66 -4.30
C LEU A 94 17.09 2.73 -5.74
N SER A 95 18.34 2.29 -5.96
CA SER A 95 18.93 2.24 -7.29
C SER A 95 18.13 1.37 -8.25
N ARG A 96 17.60 0.23 -7.76
CA ARG A 96 16.71 -0.62 -8.54
C ARG A 96 15.41 0.09 -8.91
N LEU A 97 14.73 0.70 -7.94
CA LEU A 97 13.50 1.46 -8.18
C LEU A 97 13.70 2.60 -9.17
N TRP A 98 14.82 3.32 -9.07
CA TRP A 98 15.18 4.39 -9.99
C TRP A 98 15.31 3.89 -11.44
N ASN A 99 16.04 2.80 -11.63
CA ASN A 99 16.25 2.20 -12.94
C ASN A 99 14.94 1.64 -13.53
N GLU A 100 14.10 1.01 -12.71
CA GLU A 100 12.80 0.49 -13.14
C GLU A 100 11.82 1.60 -13.48
N THR A 101 11.80 2.70 -12.72
CA THR A 101 10.92 3.86 -12.97
C THR A 101 11.28 4.60 -14.25
N GLN A 102 12.57 4.59 -14.66
CA GLN A 102 13.00 5.13 -15.95
C GLN A 102 12.52 4.31 -17.15
N ARG A 103 12.18 3.01 -16.95
CA ARG A 103 11.62 2.20 -18.03
C ARG A 103 10.21 2.68 -18.34
N LYS A 104 9.90 2.79 -19.64
CA LYS A 104 8.60 3.28 -20.11
C LYS A 104 7.45 2.45 -19.53
N GLY A 105 6.55 3.12 -18.81
CA GLY A 105 5.27 2.56 -18.35
C GLY A 105 5.31 1.88 -16.98
N MET A 106 6.42 1.96 -16.24
CA MET A 106 6.54 1.46 -14.88
C MET A 106 6.28 2.56 -13.87
N THR A 107 5.56 2.22 -12.80
CA THR A 107 5.18 3.15 -11.73
C THR A 107 5.33 2.46 -10.38
N ILE A 108 5.58 3.24 -9.33
CA ILE A 108 5.68 2.70 -7.97
C ILE A 108 4.37 2.99 -7.25
N VAL A 109 3.65 1.93 -6.90
CA VAL A 109 2.32 2.01 -6.28
C VAL A 109 2.36 1.46 -4.84
N PRO A 110 1.74 2.13 -3.87
CA PRO A 110 1.57 1.59 -2.53
C PRO A 110 0.49 0.52 -2.53
N LEU A 111 0.80 -0.62 -1.91
CA LEU A 111 -0.07 -1.79 -1.84
C LEU A 111 -0.77 -1.89 -0.49
N VAL A 112 0.00 -1.93 0.60
CA VAL A 112 -0.54 -2.15 1.94
C VAL A 112 0.27 -1.35 2.95
N MET A 113 -0.42 -0.64 3.83
CA MET A 113 0.14 0.02 5.00
C MET A 113 -0.30 -0.73 6.27
N TYR A 114 0.64 -1.09 7.13
CA TYR A 114 0.38 -1.90 8.33
C TYR A 114 1.32 -1.54 9.48
N PHE A 115 0.89 -1.86 10.70
CA PHE A 115 1.76 -1.91 11.87
C PHE A 115 2.48 -3.26 11.91
N ASN A 116 3.80 -3.24 12.09
CA ASN A 116 4.57 -4.46 12.33
C ASN A 116 4.43 -4.93 13.79
N HIS A 117 4.98 -6.10 14.10
CA HIS A 117 5.00 -6.66 15.46
C HIS A 117 5.69 -5.73 16.50
N LYS A 118 6.60 -4.85 16.05
CA LYS A 118 7.28 -3.83 16.87
C LYS A 118 6.46 -2.54 17.05
N GLY A 119 5.26 -2.46 16.47
CA GLY A 119 4.39 -1.28 16.55
C GLY A 119 4.78 -0.10 15.65
N ALA A 120 5.71 -0.31 14.70
CA ALA A 120 6.11 0.68 13.70
C ALA A 120 5.29 0.53 12.40
N VAL A 121 5.03 1.64 11.73
CA VAL A 121 4.30 1.65 10.45
C VAL A 121 5.24 1.24 9.33
N LYS A 122 4.82 0.25 8.56
CA LYS A 122 5.46 -0.25 7.36
C LYS A 122 4.54 -0.06 6.17
N LEU A 123 5.14 0.18 5.02
CA LEU A 123 4.44 0.27 3.75
C LEU A 123 5.06 -0.72 2.79
N LYS A 124 4.19 -1.51 2.16
CA LYS A 124 4.57 -2.32 1.03
C LYS A 124 4.30 -1.53 -0.24
N ILE A 125 5.35 -1.30 -1.02
CA ILE A 125 5.25 -0.67 -2.34
C ILE A 125 5.57 -1.70 -3.40
N GLY A 126 4.91 -1.59 -4.55
CA GLY A 126 5.11 -2.46 -5.69
C GLY A 126 5.57 -1.68 -6.90
N ILE A 127 6.47 -2.26 -7.67
CA ILE A 127 6.74 -1.81 -9.03
C ILE A 127 5.64 -2.40 -9.90
N ALA A 128 4.92 -1.54 -10.62
CA ALA A 128 3.75 -1.97 -11.34
C ALA A 128 3.63 -1.30 -12.71
N LYS A 129 3.13 -2.09 -13.66
CA LYS A 129 2.80 -1.67 -15.01
C LYS A 129 1.29 -1.51 -15.15
N GLY A 130 0.85 -0.42 -15.79
CA GLY A 130 -0.58 -0.22 -16.04
C GLY A 130 -1.16 -1.36 -16.90
N LYS A 131 -2.27 -1.97 -16.46
CA LYS A 131 -2.96 -2.99 -17.25
C LYS A 131 -3.73 -2.37 -18.41
N GLN A 132 -3.76 -3.08 -19.53
CA GLN A 132 -4.62 -2.70 -20.65
C GLN A 132 -6.08 -3.08 -20.37
N ASN A 133 -7.02 -2.49 -21.11
CA ASN A 133 -8.45 -2.76 -20.94
C ASN A 133 -8.81 -4.24 -21.12
N HIS A 134 -8.09 -4.96 -21.98
CA HIS A 134 -8.25 -6.40 -22.15
C HIS A 134 -7.94 -7.17 -20.85
N ASP A 135 -6.80 -6.88 -20.23
CA ASP A 135 -6.36 -7.54 -18.99
C ASP A 135 -7.26 -7.20 -17.79
N LYS A 136 -7.86 -5.99 -17.79
CA LYS A 136 -8.85 -5.59 -16.78
C LYS A 136 -10.12 -6.44 -16.88
N ARG A 137 -10.63 -6.68 -18.10
CA ARG A 137 -11.80 -7.54 -18.34
C ARG A 137 -11.54 -8.99 -17.89
N GLU A 138 -10.34 -9.52 -18.15
CA GLU A 138 -9.98 -10.86 -17.68
C GLU A 138 -9.94 -10.93 -16.14
N THR A 139 -9.41 -9.88 -15.50
CA THR A 139 -9.38 -9.77 -14.04
C THR A 139 -10.80 -9.74 -13.45
N GLU A 140 -11.72 -9.00 -14.07
CA GLU A 140 -13.15 -8.94 -13.69
C GLU A 140 -13.81 -10.31 -13.84
N ALA A 141 -13.67 -10.94 -15.01
CA ALA A 141 -14.26 -12.25 -15.30
C ALA A 141 -13.78 -13.31 -14.29
N LYS A 142 -12.48 -13.35 -13.98
CA LYS A 142 -11.91 -14.25 -12.96
C LYS A 142 -12.49 -13.97 -11.57
N ARG A 143 -12.69 -12.69 -11.21
CA ARG A 143 -13.24 -12.31 -9.91
C ARG A 143 -14.70 -12.75 -9.77
N ASP A 144 -15.49 -12.59 -10.81
CA ASP A 144 -16.89 -12.98 -10.82
C ASP A 144 -17.07 -14.49 -10.84
N TRP A 145 -16.27 -15.22 -11.62
CA TRP A 145 -16.21 -16.67 -11.59
C TRP A 145 -15.86 -17.21 -10.19
N ASN A 146 -14.85 -16.63 -9.54
CA ASN A 146 -14.47 -17.03 -8.17
C ASN A 146 -15.61 -16.79 -7.17
N ARG A 147 -16.37 -15.70 -7.29
CA ARG A 147 -17.54 -15.44 -6.44
C ARG A 147 -18.64 -16.50 -6.67
N GLN A 148 -18.93 -16.83 -7.93
CA GLN A 148 -19.91 -17.88 -8.25
C GLN A 148 -19.49 -19.25 -7.71
N LYS A 149 -18.22 -19.61 -7.90
CA LYS A 149 -17.66 -20.85 -7.35
C LYS A 149 -17.85 -20.93 -5.83
N GLN A 150 -17.52 -19.87 -5.09
CA GLN A 150 -17.69 -19.82 -3.63
C GLN A 150 -19.16 -19.97 -3.20
N ARG A 151 -20.12 -19.43 -3.97
CA ARG A 151 -21.56 -19.62 -3.70
C ARG A 151 -21.98 -21.08 -3.89
N LEU A 152 -21.60 -21.70 -5.00
CA LEU A 152 -21.92 -23.10 -5.31
C LEU A 152 -21.35 -24.09 -4.26
N LEU A 153 -20.13 -23.82 -3.77
CA LEU A 153 -19.52 -24.62 -2.71
C LEU A 153 -20.25 -24.48 -1.36
N LYS A 154 -20.85 -23.31 -1.07
CA LYS A 154 -21.61 -23.06 0.16
C LYS A 154 -23.03 -23.63 0.10
N GLU A 155 -23.63 -23.74 -1.08
CA GLU A 155 -24.96 -24.32 -1.27
C GLU A 155 -24.94 -25.85 -1.31
N ARG A 156 -23.81 -26.47 -1.68
CA ARG A 156 -23.65 -27.92 -1.82
C ARG A 156 -22.84 -28.60 -0.71
N GLY A 157 -22.37 -27.86 0.28
CA GLY A 157 -21.63 -28.37 1.45
C GLY A 157 -22.30 -27.96 2.74
#